data_AF-A0A935VJR6-F1
#
_entry.id   AF-A0A935VJR6-F1
#
_cell.length_a   1.000
_cell.length_b   1.000
_cell.length_c   1.000
_cell.angle_alpha   90.00
_cell.angle_beta   90.00
_cell.angle_gamma   90.00
#
_symmetry.space_group_name_H-M   'P 1'
#
loop_
_entity.id
_entity.type
_entity.pdbx_description
1 polymer ?
#
loop_
_entity_poly.entity_id
_entity_poly.type
_entity_poly.pdbx_seq_one_letter_code
_entity_poly.pdbx_strand_id
1 'polypeptide(L)'
;MTFDHNRHELNLAKEKSRLLGVNDFETFEANPVLMDIRDEAKKYSENPRLFDNLSEKCSSLWSSIYVGPDGTLFPCSLAFRKEESFGNLLTSDFKDIWNNKSYINSRKLFTEPINLSNVPIPCSTCKYFLRCKNKGR
;
A
#
# COMPACT_ATOMS: atom_id res chain seq x y z
N MET A 1 3.89 -11.03 -8.99
CA MET A 1 5.22 -11.47 -8.51
C MET A 1 5.58 -12.76 -9.21
N THR A 2 6.78 -12.81 -9.77
CA THR A 2 7.35 -14.01 -10.39
C THR A 2 8.37 -14.63 -9.44
N PHE A 3 8.15 -15.90 -9.13
CA PHE A 3 9.06 -16.80 -8.42
C PHE A 3 9.34 -18.00 -9.32
N ASP A 4 10.40 -18.75 -9.05
CA ASP A 4 10.71 -19.94 -9.86
C ASP A 4 9.59 -20.97 -9.84
N HIS A 5 8.92 -21.14 -8.69
CA HIS A 5 7.84 -22.10 -8.54
C HIS A 5 6.54 -21.69 -9.27
N ASN A 6 6.29 -20.40 -9.53
CA ASN A 6 5.06 -19.94 -10.21
C ASN A 6 5.29 -19.44 -11.65
N ARG A 7 6.54 -19.46 -12.14
CA ARG A 7 6.90 -18.96 -13.48
C ARG A 7 6.11 -19.63 -14.60
N HIS A 8 5.73 -20.89 -14.42
CA HIS A 8 4.93 -21.65 -15.38
C HIS A 8 3.48 -21.17 -15.49
N GLU A 9 2.96 -20.44 -14.50
CA GLU A 9 1.57 -19.95 -14.46
C GLU A 9 1.40 -18.57 -15.11
N LEU A 10 2.50 -17.90 -15.49
CA LEU A 10 2.46 -16.51 -15.98
C LEU A 10 1.66 -16.34 -17.27
N ASN A 11 1.75 -17.31 -18.19
CA ASN A 11 0.98 -17.27 -19.44
C ASN A 11 -0.52 -17.35 -19.17
N LEU A 12 -0.92 -18.22 -18.24
CA LEU A 12 -2.31 -18.36 -17.82
C LEU A 12 -2.81 -17.07 -17.14
N ALA A 13 -2.01 -16.47 -16.27
CA ALA A 13 -2.34 -15.20 -15.62
C ALA A 13 -2.53 -14.06 -16.64
N LYS A 14 -1.65 -13.98 -17.65
CA LYS A 14 -1.74 -12.99 -18.73
C LYS A 14 -2.96 -13.19 -19.63
N GLU A 15 -3.31 -14.43 -19.94
CA GLU A 15 -4.52 -14.70 -20.72
C GLU A 15 -5.78 -14.32 -19.93
N LYS A 16 -5.81 -14.68 -18.64
CA LYS A 16 -6.92 -14.35 -17.75
C LYS A 16 -7.08 -12.84 -17.57
N SER A 17 -6.00 -12.07 -17.46
CA SER A 17 -6.07 -10.61 -17.36
C SER A 17 -6.70 -9.99 -18.61
N ARG A 18 -6.33 -10.48 -19.80
CA ARG A 18 -6.93 -10.04 -21.07
C ARG A 18 -8.43 -10.33 -21.12
N LEU A 19 -8.86 -11.52 -20.69
CA LEU A 19 -10.28 -11.89 -20.64
C LEU A 19 -11.08 -11.03 -19.67
N LEU A 20 -10.45 -10.59 -18.57
CA LEU A 20 -11.05 -9.67 -17.59
C LEU A 20 -11.06 -8.21 -18.05
N GLY A 21 -10.55 -7.90 -19.25
CA GLY A 21 -10.50 -6.54 -19.78
C GLY A 21 -9.44 -5.66 -19.10
N VAL A 22 -8.44 -6.26 -18.44
CA VAL A 22 -7.31 -5.53 -17.86
C VAL A 22 -6.49 -4.90 -18.99
N ASN A 23 -6.23 -3.58 -18.89
CA ASN A 23 -5.51 -2.85 -19.92
C ASN A 23 -4.02 -3.19 -19.99
N ASP A 24 -3.40 -3.50 -18.86
CA ASP A 24 -1.97 -3.79 -18.76
C ASP A 24 -1.66 -4.88 -17.74
N PHE A 25 -0.70 -5.75 -18.06
CA PHE A 25 -0.27 -6.86 -17.22
C PHE A 25 1.25 -6.88 -17.12
N GLU A 26 1.74 -6.55 -15.94
CA GLU A 26 3.16 -6.54 -15.63
C GLU A 26 3.50 -7.55 -14.54
N THR A 27 4.70 -8.11 -14.64
CA THR A 27 5.26 -9.00 -13.63
C THR A 27 6.63 -8.50 -13.23
N PHE A 28 6.93 -8.58 -11.94
CA PHE A 28 8.26 -8.30 -11.40
C PHE A 28 8.79 -9.57 -10.73
N GLU A 29 10.07 -9.86 -10.96
CA GLU A 29 10.77 -10.92 -10.24
C GLU A 29 10.87 -10.53 -8.77
N ALA A 30 10.41 -11.42 -7.89
CA ALA A 30 10.43 -11.15 -6.47
C ALA A 30 11.86 -11.25 -5.95
N ASN A 31 12.34 -10.19 -5.31
CA ASN A 31 13.58 -10.24 -4.54
C ASN A 31 13.32 -11.00 -3.23
N PRO A 32 14.24 -11.88 -2.76
CA PRO A 32 14.07 -12.59 -1.48
C PRO A 32 13.87 -11.67 -0.28
N VAL A 33 14.28 -10.39 -0.36
CA VAL A 33 14.04 -9.40 0.68
C VAL A 33 12.95 -8.43 0.22
N LEU A 34 11.75 -8.58 0.80
CA LEU A 34 10.70 -7.58 0.68
C LEU A 34 11.05 -6.40 1.58
N MET A 35 11.03 -5.19 1.01
CA MET A 35 11.19 -3.97 1.81
C MET A 35 9.96 -3.79 2.71
N ASP A 36 10.18 -3.76 4.02
CA ASP A 36 9.12 -3.47 4.97
C ASP A 36 8.82 -1.98 5.03
N ILE A 37 7.55 -1.62 5.28
CA ILE A 37 7.19 -0.22 5.50
C ILE A 37 7.93 0.41 6.69
N ARG A 38 8.25 -0.36 7.73
CA ARG A 38 9.01 0.07 8.91
C ARG A 38 10.50 0.22 8.59
N ASP A 39 11.07 -0.69 7.80
CA ASP A 39 12.46 -0.60 7.35
C ASP A 39 12.65 0.64 6.47
N GLU A 40 11.69 0.92 5.60
CA GLU A 40 11.69 2.14 4.81
C GLU A 40 11.56 3.38 5.71
N ALA A 41 10.64 3.37 6.68
CA ALA A 41 10.49 4.48 7.63
C ALA A 41 11.76 4.72 8.48
N LYS A 42 12.46 3.66 8.88
CA LYS A 42 13.75 3.72 9.59
C LYS A 42 14.82 4.40 8.74
N LYS A 43 14.93 4.03 7.46
CA LYS A 43 15.86 4.67 6.51
C LYS A 43 15.63 6.19 6.40
N TYR A 44 14.37 6.63 6.36
CA TYR A 44 14.03 8.06 6.34
C TYR A 44 14.32 8.77 7.67
N SER A 45 14.12 8.07 8.79
CA SER A 45 14.43 8.61 10.13
C SER A 45 15.93 8.82 10.32
N GLU A 46 16.76 7.89 9.82
CA GLU A 46 18.23 7.93 9.90
C GLU A 46 18.85 8.93 8.92
N ASN A 47 18.18 9.23 7.81
CA ASN A 47 18.63 10.21 6.83
C ASN A 47 17.49 11.19 6.43
N PRO A 48 17.25 12.24 7.24
CA PRO A 48 16.16 13.19 6.99
C PRO A 48 16.23 13.92 5.64
N ARG A 49 17.40 14.01 4.98
CA ARG A 49 17.52 14.61 3.64
C ARG A 49 16.69 13.86 2.59
N LEU A 50 16.34 12.59 2.84
CA LEU A 50 15.46 11.83 1.96
C LEU A 50 14.04 12.43 1.88
N PHE A 51 13.60 13.20 2.88
CA PHE A 51 12.30 13.86 2.85
C PHE A 51 12.19 14.98 1.80
N ASP A 52 13.31 15.55 1.35
CA ASP A 52 13.33 16.65 0.38
C ASP A 52 12.80 16.20 -0.99
N ASN A 53 13.06 14.94 -1.34
CA ASN A 53 12.61 14.31 -2.59
C ASN A 53 11.30 13.53 -2.45
N LEU A 54 10.73 13.48 -1.24
CA LEU A 54 9.48 12.75 -1.01
C LEU A 54 8.29 13.58 -1.50
N SER A 55 7.33 12.94 -2.16
CA SER A 55 6.04 13.57 -2.51
C SER A 55 5.30 14.05 -1.25
N GLU A 56 4.57 15.17 -1.36
CA GLU A 56 3.76 15.70 -0.24
C GLU A 56 2.63 14.76 0.18
N LYS A 57 2.15 13.93 -0.75
CA LYS A 57 1.03 13.01 -0.52
C LYS A 57 1.39 11.62 -1.02
N CYS A 58 0.92 10.60 -0.30
CA CYS A 58 1.01 9.21 -0.74
C CYS A 58 -0.07 8.92 -1.81
N SER A 59 0.30 8.86 -3.08
CA SER A 59 -0.65 8.66 -4.19
C SER A 59 -1.41 7.33 -4.12
N SER A 60 -0.78 6.27 -3.59
CA SER A 60 -1.36 4.93 -3.49
C SER A 60 -2.75 4.92 -2.82
N LEU A 61 -3.00 5.82 -1.87
CA LEU A 61 -4.29 5.92 -1.19
C LEU A 61 -5.46 6.32 -2.11
N TRP A 62 -5.19 6.86 -3.29
CA TRP A 62 -6.20 7.28 -4.27
C TRP A 62 -6.11 6.52 -5.58
N SER A 63 -4.93 6.03 -5.97
CA SER A 63 -4.71 5.48 -7.31
C SER A 63 -4.55 3.97 -7.35
N SER A 64 -4.40 3.30 -6.21
CA SER A 64 -3.94 1.90 -6.20
C SER A 64 -4.56 1.09 -5.06
N ILE A 65 -4.73 -0.20 -5.32
CA ILE A 65 -5.04 -1.22 -4.31
C ILE A 65 -4.04 -2.36 -4.43
N TYR A 66 -3.77 -3.00 -3.31
CA TYR A 66 -2.90 -4.16 -3.26
C TYR A 66 -3.70 -5.30 -2.64
N VAL A 67 -3.84 -6.39 -3.40
CA VAL A 67 -4.73 -7.49 -3.05
C VAL A 67 -3.90 -8.75 -2.86
N GLY A 68 -4.00 -9.34 -1.67
CA GLY A 68 -3.43 -10.63 -1.34
C GLY A 68 -4.20 -11.78 -2.03
N PRO A 69 -3.59 -12.97 -2.16
CA PRO A 69 -4.25 -14.13 -2.78
C PRO A 69 -5.54 -14.58 -2.08
N ASP A 70 -5.67 -14.25 -0.79
CA ASP A 70 -6.84 -14.52 0.06
C ASP A 70 -7.90 -13.40 0.00
N GLY A 71 -7.75 -12.44 -0.92
CA GLY A 71 -8.62 -11.28 -1.07
C GLY A 71 -8.38 -10.18 -0.04
N THR A 72 -7.41 -10.32 0.85
CA THR A 72 -7.03 -9.26 1.81
C THR A 72 -6.54 -8.03 1.06
N LEU A 73 -7.08 -6.87 1.40
CA LEU A 73 -6.79 -5.60 0.74
C LEU A 73 -5.89 -4.74 1.63
N PHE A 74 -4.80 -4.26 1.04
CA PHE A 74 -3.80 -3.41 1.66
C PHE A 74 -3.74 -2.02 0.97
N PRO A 75 -3.39 -0.96 1.72
CA PRO A 75 -3.34 0.40 1.17
C PRO A 75 -2.06 0.71 0.38
N CYS A 76 -1.01 -0.11 0.49
CA CYS A 76 0.26 0.09 -0.22
C CYS A 76 1.00 -1.24 -0.48
N SER A 77 1.98 -1.24 -1.39
CA SER A 77 2.78 -2.42 -1.74
C SER A 77 3.72 -2.91 -0.64
N LEU A 78 4.01 -2.06 0.36
CA LEU A 78 4.90 -2.40 1.48
C LEU A 78 4.13 -2.97 2.69
N ALA A 79 2.82 -3.15 2.54
CA ALA A 79 1.93 -3.69 3.54
C ALA A 79 1.53 -5.11 3.17
N PHE A 80 1.75 -6.04 4.08
CA PHE A 80 1.54 -7.47 3.85
C PHE A 80 1.18 -8.24 5.12
N ARG A 81 1.29 -7.64 6.30
CA ARG A 81 0.87 -8.28 7.55
C ARG A 81 -0.63 -8.13 7.74
N LYS A 82 -1.25 -9.12 8.38
CA LYS A 82 -2.69 -9.13 8.63
C LYS A 82 -3.20 -7.85 9.32
N GLU A 83 -2.42 -7.31 10.25
CA GLU A 83 -2.77 -6.10 11.02
C GLU A 83 -2.69 -4.81 10.17
N GLU A 84 -2.11 -4.88 8.97
CA GLU A 84 -1.98 -3.79 8.01
C GLU A 84 -3.12 -3.80 6.97
N SER A 85 -4.06 -4.75 7.09
CA SER A 85 -5.22 -4.88 6.21
C SER A 85 -6.23 -3.76 6.41
N PHE A 86 -6.78 -3.27 5.30
CA PHE A 86 -7.91 -2.33 5.29
C PHE A 86 -9.25 -3.01 4.98
N GLY A 87 -9.28 -4.30 4.70
CA GLY A 87 -10.49 -5.06 4.39
C GLY A 87 -10.21 -6.36 3.63
N ASN A 88 -11.26 -7.07 3.22
CA ASN A 88 -11.15 -8.27 2.42
C ASN A 88 -12.26 -8.32 1.35
N LEU A 89 -11.88 -8.48 0.09
CA LEU A 89 -12.78 -8.44 -1.09
C LEU A 89 -13.68 -9.68 -1.21
N LEU A 90 -13.37 -10.78 -0.50
CA LEU A 90 -14.21 -11.97 -0.47
C LEU A 90 -15.37 -11.83 0.52
N THR A 91 -15.31 -10.85 1.44
CA THR A 91 -16.29 -10.67 2.51
C THR A 91 -17.00 -9.32 2.50
N SER A 92 -16.55 -8.36 1.68
CA SER A 92 -17.09 -7.00 1.67
C SER A 92 -16.96 -6.36 0.29
N ASP A 93 -17.90 -5.47 -0.04
CA ASP A 93 -17.88 -4.72 -1.28
C ASP A 93 -16.68 -3.78 -1.35
N PHE A 94 -16.05 -3.71 -2.52
CA PHE A 94 -14.89 -2.85 -2.75
C PHE A 94 -15.18 -1.39 -2.38
N LYS A 95 -16.35 -0.88 -2.76
CA LYS A 95 -16.74 0.51 -2.49
C LYS A 95 -16.80 0.82 -1.00
N ASP A 96 -17.23 -0.15 -0.19
CA ASP A 96 -17.32 0.00 1.26
C ASP A 96 -15.94 -0.03 1.88
N ILE A 97 -15.07 -0.95 1.43
CA ILE A 97 -13.67 -1.00 1.86
C ILE A 97 -12.97 0.33 1.51
N TRP A 98 -13.07 0.78 0.27
CA TRP A 98 -12.39 1.98 -0.24
C TRP A 98 -12.80 3.28 0.46
N ASN A 99 -13.99 3.31 1.05
CA ASN A 99 -14.55 4.45 1.80
C ASN A 99 -14.68 4.18 3.30
N ASN A 100 -14.02 3.16 3.83
CA ASN A 100 -14.04 2.89 5.26
C ASN A 100 -13.19 3.91 6.05
N LYS A 101 -13.26 3.81 7.38
CA LYS A 101 -12.51 4.68 8.29
C LYS A 101 -11.00 4.60 8.07
N SER A 102 -10.45 3.42 7.75
CA SER A 102 -9.01 3.25 7.56
C SER A 102 -8.51 4.04 6.34
N TYR A 103 -9.19 3.93 5.21
CA TYR A 103 -8.87 4.71 4.01
C TYR A 103 -9.11 6.21 4.22
N ILE A 104 -10.26 6.59 4.79
CA ILE A 104 -10.58 7.98 5.05
C ILE A 104 -9.51 8.61 5.95
N ASN A 105 -9.23 8.04 7.12
CA ASN A 105 -8.27 8.61 8.08
C ASN A 105 -6.85 8.69 7.49
N SER A 106 -6.45 7.70 6.68
CA SER A 106 -5.16 7.72 5.98
C SER A 106 -5.07 8.85 4.94
N ARG A 107 -6.16 9.14 4.23
CA ARG A 107 -6.23 10.27 3.27
C ARG A 107 -6.28 11.62 3.98
N LYS A 108 -6.98 11.70 5.12
CA LYS A 108 -7.08 12.92 5.95
C LYS A 108 -5.71 13.45 6.35
N LEU A 109 -4.75 12.57 6.64
CA LEU A 109 -3.34 12.91 6.92
C LEU A 109 -2.73 13.92 5.93
N PHE A 110 -3.24 13.98 4.69
CA PHE A 110 -2.73 14.83 3.61
C PHE A 110 -3.71 15.90 3.12
N THR A 111 -4.94 15.91 3.62
CA THR A 111 -6.04 16.71 3.07
C THR A 111 -6.71 17.63 4.09
N GLU A 112 -6.72 17.26 5.37
CA GLU A 112 -7.36 18.03 6.43
C GLU A 112 -6.72 17.75 7.81
N PRO A 113 -6.90 18.61 8.82
CA PRO A 113 -6.46 18.32 10.17
C PRO A 113 -7.10 17.04 10.71
N ILE A 114 -6.30 16.17 11.34
CA ILE A 114 -6.77 14.93 11.97
C ILE A 114 -5.96 14.64 13.23
N ASN A 115 -6.57 14.01 14.23
CA ASN A 115 -5.81 13.42 15.32
C ASN A 115 -4.94 12.26 14.79
N LEU A 116 -3.62 12.39 14.89
CA LEU A 116 -2.66 11.40 14.40
C LEU A 116 -2.87 9.99 14.98
N SER A 117 -3.48 9.87 16.17
CA SER A 117 -3.85 8.56 16.75
C SER A 117 -4.92 7.82 15.95
N ASN A 118 -5.67 8.51 15.08
CA ASN A 118 -6.71 7.93 14.25
C ASN A 118 -6.17 7.36 12.93
N VAL A 119 -4.91 7.62 12.60
CA VAL A 119 -4.28 7.09 11.39
C VAL A 119 -3.95 5.61 11.63
N PRO A 120 -4.50 4.68 10.84
CA PRO A 120 -4.29 3.25 11.05
C PRO A 120 -2.88 2.82 10.62
N ILE A 121 -2.44 1.68 11.17
CA ILE A 121 -1.35 0.90 10.58
C ILE A 121 -1.83 0.41 9.21
N PRO A 122 -0.98 0.45 8.16
CA PRO A 122 0.45 0.74 8.18
C PRO A 122 0.79 2.24 7.99
N CYS A 123 -0.20 3.06 7.67
CA CYS A 123 0.02 4.47 7.32
C CYS A 123 0.64 5.28 8.45
N SER A 124 0.29 5.01 9.72
CA SER A 124 0.86 5.68 10.88
C SER A 124 2.32 5.34 11.19
N THR A 125 2.88 4.30 10.55
CA THR A 125 4.29 3.90 10.72
C THR A 125 5.12 4.17 9.47
N CYS A 126 4.56 4.81 8.44
CA CYS A 126 5.23 4.99 7.16
C CYS A 126 6.03 6.30 7.08
N LYS A 127 6.93 6.37 6.09
CA LYS A 127 7.73 7.58 5.79
C LYS A 127 6.89 8.85 5.59
N TYR A 128 5.69 8.75 5.02
CA TYR A 128 4.84 9.92 4.81
C TYR A 128 4.28 10.47 6.10
N PHE A 129 3.94 9.60 7.07
CA PHE A 129 3.50 10.02 8.39
C PHE A 129 4.62 10.70 9.17
N LEU A 130 5.84 10.14 9.11
CA LEU A 130 7.03 10.76 9.71
C LEU A 130 7.26 12.17 9.15
N ARG A 131 7.11 12.36 7.84
CA ARG A 131 7.22 13.68 7.22
C ARG A 131 6.16 14.66 7.74
N CYS A 132 4.90 14.24 7.84
CA CYS A 132 3.82 15.08 8.37
C CYS A 132 4.12 15.52 9.81
N LYS A 133 4.54 14.57 10.65
CA LYS A 133 4.92 14.83 12.05
C LYS A 133 6.08 15.84 12.15
N ASN A 134 7.11 15.69 11.31
CA ASN A 134 8.27 16.60 11.29
C ASN A 134 7.92 18.02 10.82
N LYS A 135 6.85 18.19 10.03
CA LYS A 135 6.33 19.49 9.60
C LYS A 135 5.37 20.13 10.62
N GLY A 136 5.13 19.51 11.78
CA GLY A 136 4.23 20.03 12.82
C GLY A 136 2.75 20.05 12.44
N ARG A 137 2.33 19.12 11.56
CA ARG A 137 0.92 18.87 11.22
C ARG A 137 0.29 17.81 12.11
#